data_AF-A0A961TAS5-F1
#
_entry.id   AF-A0A961TAS5-F1
#
_cell.length_a   1.000
_cell.length_b   1.000
_cell.length_c   1.000
_cell.angle_alpha   90.00
_cell.angle_beta   90.00
_cell.angle_gamma   90.00
#
_symmetry.space_group_name_H-M   'P 1'
#
loop_
_entity.id
_entity.type
_entity.pdbx_description
1 polymer ?
#
loop_
_entity_poly.entity_id
_entity_poly.type
_entity_poly.pdbx_seq_one_letter_code
_entity_poly.pdbx_strand_id
1 'polypeptide(L)'
;KASEFPRSADRQDPSPALRLLIAGGQCLVSSRRLVADADAVLQFAEMVDGRGNRDSLDPFHVPMRAVRLTWHVRDNARFRETIRQTAVEYSVLSLPLMPALLGGAELRMHAGLQRKRRVAGFALDEVDVETLLRDHLKIDLSFDANAAKGMRNAALDSALRSSVGLSDTQQPLVGDVFMELGEGTGEINRANVEKAVSLMEDQRVELPDQVGRLVRAAYKSEPAMRERILSVLFARLDALVQPVAREHARKRSAGLRALSTALSAIPDSDFARNWSRIRTVLADPEATSIFSDEVRRSRLAGTEALDDLVALVDAASPLAGDVVRRNKFLRGNRFVALATICRMGEDAAALLPAIEDRVRRGVLPLADSSDLRLVATTLQGLGGNPAMIREHAKSDPNQKDFANTVEKTLLEVNKRKRCF
;
A
#
# COMPACT_ATOMS: atom_id res chain seq x y z
N LYS A 1 -6.17 -10.07 21.54
CA LYS A 1 -4.79 -10.35 21.08
C LYS A 1 -4.86 -10.45 19.57
N ALA A 2 -4.52 -9.37 18.88
CA ALA A 2 -4.61 -9.27 17.43
C ALA A 2 -3.50 -10.12 16.82
N SER A 3 -3.87 -11.10 15.99
CA SER A 3 -2.93 -11.78 15.11
C SER A 3 -2.65 -10.83 13.94
N GLU A 4 -1.46 -10.26 13.95
CA GLU A 4 -0.88 -9.58 12.80
C GLU A 4 -0.76 -10.60 11.67
N PHE A 5 -1.60 -10.46 10.65
CA PHE A 5 -1.41 -11.16 9.38
C PHE A 5 -0.45 -10.31 8.54
N PRO A 6 0.65 -10.88 8.03
CA PRO A 6 1.54 -10.16 7.12
C PRO A 6 0.75 -9.80 5.85
N ARG A 7 0.83 -8.51 5.48
CA ARG A 7 0.25 -7.98 4.24
C ARG A 7 0.97 -8.60 3.04
N SER A 8 0.17 -8.93 2.02
CA SER A 8 0.50 -9.60 0.77
C SER A 8 1.66 -9.00 -0.06
N ALA A 9 2.34 -9.91 -0.76
CA ALA A 9 2.95 -9.77 -2.09
C ALA A 9 4.31 -9.08 -2.21
N ASP A 10 5.36 -9.76 -1.73
CA ASP A 10 6.62 -9.72 -2.47
C ASP A 10 6.42 -10.43 -3.82
N ARG A 11 6.67 -9.67 -4.89
CA ARG A 11 6.99 -10.25 -6.20
C ARG A 11 8.23 -11.12 -6.00
N GLN A 12 8.28 -12.30 -6.61
CA GLN A 12 9.51 -13.08 -6.66
C GLN A 12 10.49 -12.35 -7.57
N ASP A 13 11.18 -11.41 -6.98
CA ASP A 13 12.35 -10.82 -7.56
C ASP A 13 13.46 -11.89 -7.50
N PRO A 14 14.17 -12.14 -8.61
CA PRO A 14 15.30 -13.08 -8.62
C PRO A 14 16.27 -12.73 -7.48
N SER A 15 17.09 -13.67 -7.00
CA SER A 15 18.10 -13.35 -5.98
C SER A 15 18.87 -12.07 -6.38
N PRO A 16 19.25 -11.17 -5.46
CA PRO A 16 19.91 -9.92 -5.80
C PRO A 16 21.10 -10.11 -6.76
N ALA A 17 21.81 -11.24 -6.65
CA ALA A 17 22.86 -11.64 -7.57
C ALA A 17 22.36 -11.94 -9.00
N LEU A 18 21.26 -12.69 -9.14
CA LEU A 18 20.66 -12.99 -10.44
C LEU A 18 20.06 -11.75 -11.12
N ARG A 19 19.40 -10.87 -10.35
CA ARG A 19 18.93 -9.56 -10.84
C ARG A 19 20.09 -8.68 -11.31
N LEU A 20 21.19 -8.71 -10.58
CA LEU A 20 22.40 -7.96 -10.90
C LEU A 20 23.05 -8.44 -12.22
N LEU A 21 23.12 -9.74 -12.47
CA LEU A 21 23.64 -10.26 -13.75
C LEU A 21 22.76 -9.82 -14.93
N ILE A 22 21.44 -9.88 -14.76
CA ILE A 22 20.47 -9.38 -15.75
C ILE A 22 20.64 -7.87 -15.96
N ALA A 23 20.77 -7.10 -14.88
CA ALA A 23 20.97 -5.64 -14.92
C ALA A 23 22.32 -5.23 -15.52
N GLY A 24 23.36 -6.05 -15.34
CA GLY A 24 24.68 -5.92 -15.95
C GLY A 24 24.73 -6.34 -17.41
N GLY A 25 23.60 -6.71 -18.02
CA GLY A 25 23.51 -7.14 -19.42
C GLY A 25 24.11 -8.53 -19.68
N GLN A 26 24.43 -9.29 -18.64
CA GLN A 26 24.86 -10.68 -18.80
C GLN A 26 23.64 -11.54 -19.09
N CYS A 27 23.46 -11.82 -20.38
CA CYS A 27 22.47 -12.79 -20.82
C CYS A 27 22.94 -14.18 -20.36
N LEU A 28 22.17 -14.84 -19.49
CA LEU A 28 22.33 -16.28 -19.23
C LEU A 28 22.06 -17.13 -20.48
N VAL A 29 21.58 -16.50 -21.55
CA VAL A 29 21.39 -17.09 -22.87
C VAL A 29 22.56 -16.68 -23.75
N SER A 30 23.52 -17.59 -23.94
CA SER A 30 24.69 -17.36 -24.80
C SER A 30 24.33 -17.24 -26.30
N SER A 31 23.16 -17.75 -26.71
CA SER A 31 22.66 -17.68 -28.09
C SER A 31 21.15 -17.96 -28.15
N ARG A 32 20.42 -17.37 -29.10
CA ARG A 32 19.02 -17.76 -29.37
C ARG A 32 18.99 -19.24 -29.79
N ARG A 33 18.24 -20.06 -29.07
CA ARG A 33 18.06 -21.50 -29.34
C ARG A 33 16.57 -21.84 -29.39
N LEU A 34 16.21 -22.88 -30.14
CA LEU A 34 14.83 -23.36 -30.17
C LEU A 34 14.56 -24.19 -28.91
N VAL A 35 13.33 -24.16 -28.40
CA VAL A 35 12.91 -25.04 -27.29
C VAL A 35 13.08 -26.52 -27.65
N ALA A 36 13.03 -26.85 -28.94
CA ALA A 36 13.31 -28.19 -29.45
C ALA A 36 14.77 -28.67 -29.21
N ASP A 37 15.69 -27.73 -28.99
CA ASP A 37 17.10 -28.01 -28.69
C ASP A 37 17.36 -28.15 -27.19
N ALA A 38 16.34 -27.94 -26.34
CA ALA A 38 16.50 -27.98 -24.90
C ALA A 38 16.46 -29.42 -24.36
N ASP A 39 17.42 -29.78 -23.51
CA ASP A 39 17.41 -31.03 -22.75
C ASP A 39 16.45 -30.98 -21.56
N ALA A 40 16.10 -29.77 -21.12
CA ALA A 40 15.12 -29.53 -20.09
C ALA A 40 14.54 -28.11 -20.18
N VAL A 41 13.33 -27.94 -19.63
CA VAL A 41 12.60 -26.68 -19.63
C VAL A 41 12.13 -26.37 -18.21
N LEU A 42 12.53 -25.20 -17.71
CA LEU A 42 11.93 -24.61 -16.52
C LEU A 42 10.78 -23.71 -16.94
N GLN A 43 9.57 -24.03 -16.48
CA GLN A 43 8.39 -23.23 -16.72
C GLN A 43 7.91 -22.61 -15.41
N PHE A 44 7.90 -21.28 -15.38
CA PHE A 44 7.24 -20.49 -14.35
C PHE A 44 5.90 -19.99 -14.90
N ALA A 45 4.82 -20.25 -14.18
CA ALA A 45 3.49 -19.76 -14.50
C ALA A 45 2.90 -19.06 -13.29
N GLU A 46 2.45 -17.83 -13.49
CA GLU A 46 1.75 -17.04 -12.48
C GLU A 46 0.38 -16.66 -13.04
N MET A 47 -0.67 -16.92 -12.25
CA MET A 47 -1.97 -16.32 -12.46
C MET A 47 -2.23 -15.32 -11.34
N VAL A 48 -2.50 -14.08 -11.73
CA VAL A 48 -2.96 -13.01 -10.84
C VAL A 48 -4.33 -12.59 -11.36
N ASP A 49 -5.33 -12.57 -10.49
CA ASP A 49 -6.62 -12.07 -10.93
C ASP A 49 -6.58 -10.54 -11.11
N GLY A 50 -7.21 -10.06 -12.18
CA GLY A 50 -7.21 -8.65 -12.54
C GLY A 50 -7.99 -7.84 -11.51
N ARG A 51 -7.47 -6.67 -11.11
CA ARG A 51 -8.12 -5.76 -10.14
C ARG A 51 -9.55 -5.33 -10.51
N GLY A 52 -10.01 -5.57 -11.75
CA GLY A 52 -11.29 -5.12 -12.28
C GLY A 52 -12.52 -5.94 -11.87
N ASN A 53 -12.38 -7.15 -11.32
CA ASN A 53 -13.53 -8.02 -11.02
C ASN A 53 -13.89 -8.13 -9.53
N ARG A 54 -13.31 -7.28 -8.65
CA ARG A 54 -13.68 -7.22 -7.23
C ARG A 54 -15.11 -6.75 -6.96
N ASP A 55 -15.83 -6.29 -7.99
CA ASP A 55 -17.23 -5.85 -7.91
C ASP A 55 -18.24 -6.98 -8.17
N SER A 56 -17.81 -8.22 -8.49
CA SER A 56 -18.74 -9.34 -8.52
C SER A 56 -19.07 -9.78 -7.09
N LEU A 57 -20.33 -9.61 -6.68
CA LEU A 57 -20.94 -10.16 -5.45
C LEU A 57 -21.00 -11.70 -5.46
N ASP A 58 -20.02 -12.38 -6.06
CA ASP A 58 -19.94 -13.83 -6.12
C ASP A 58 -19.23 -14.37 -4.86
N PRO A 59 -19.97 -14.99 -3.92
CA PRO A 59 -19.39 -15.59 -2.72
C PRO A 59 -18.51 -16.81 -3.02
N PHE A 60 -18.45 -17.25 -4.28
CA PHE A 60 -17.64 -18.37 -4.77
C PHE A 60 -16.39 -17.92 -5.54
N HIS A 61 -16.05 -16.63 -5.56
CA HIS A 61 -14.84 -16.18 -6.24
C HIS A 61 -13.57 -16.49 -5.42
N VAL A 62 -12.74 -17.43 -5.87
CA VAL A 62 -11.46 -17.81 -5.24
C VAL A 62 -10.48 -18.35 -6.30
N PRO A 63 -9.22 -17.88 -6.45
CA PRO A 63 -8.40 -16.98 -5.60
C PRO A 63 -7.70 -15.78 -6.31
N MET A 64 -7.00 -14.94 -5.51
CA MET A 64 -6.30 -13.72 -5.94
C MET A 64 -4.93 -13.93 -6.60
N ARG A 65 -4.19 -15.02 -6.29
CA ARG A 65 -2.87 -15.31 -6.91
C ARG A 65 -2.51 -16.80 -6.80
N ALA A 66 -1.98 -17.39 -7.87
CA ALA A 66 -1.39 -18.72 -7.84
C ALA A 66 -0.11 -18.78 -8.67
N VAL A 67 0.91 -19.43 -8.13
CA VAL A 67 2.24 -19.54 -8.72
C VAL A 67 2.60 -21.01 -8.86
N ARG A 68 3.10 -21.40 -10.04
CA ARG A 68 3.59 -22.74 -10.31
C ARG A 68 4.96 -22.67 -10.97
N LEU A 69 5.85 -23.51 -10.45
CA LEU A 69 7.15 -23.78 -11.03
C LEU A 69 7.19 -25.27 -11.41
N THR A 70 7.50 -25.55 -12.66
CA THR A 70 7.57 -26.91 -13.21
C THR A 70 8.88 -27.10 -13.95
N TRP A 71 9.58 -28.18 -13.64
CA TRP A 71 10.77 -28.61 -14.35
C TRP A 71 10.42 -29.81 -15.21
N HIS A 72 10.69 -29.68 -16.51
CA HIS A 72 10.49 -30.74 -17.48
C HIS A 72 11.83 -31.20 -18.00
N VAL A 73 12.08 -32.51 -17.99
CA VAL A 73 13.26 -33.12 -18.61
C VAL A 73 12.83 -33.75 -19.93
N ARG A 74 13.67 -33.63 -20.94
CA ARG A 74 13.45 -34.28 -22.22
C ARG A 74 13.52 -35.79 -22.05
N ASP A 75 12.44 -36.45 -22.42
CA ASP A 75 12.33 -37.89 -22.56
C ASP A 75 11.94 -38.15 -24.02
N ASN A 76 12.94 -38.55 -24.81
CA ASN A 76 12.83 -38.66 -26.28
C ASN A 76 12.44 -37.33 -26.95
N ALA A 77 11.33 -37.29 -27.68
CA ALA A 77 10.81 -36.10 -28.37
C ALA A 77 9.78 -35.30 -27.54
N ARG A 78 9.61 -35.64 -26.25
CA ARG A 78 8.63 -35.00 -25.37
C ARG A 78 9.29 -34.51 -24.10
N PHE A 79 8.71 -33.48 -23.52
CA PHE A 79 9.10 -32.99 -22.20
C PHE A 79 8.22 -33.69 -21.15
N ARG A 80 8.85 -34.35 -20.19
CA ARG A 80 8.19 -34.99 -19.06
C ARG A 80 8.41 -34.15 -17.82
N GLU A 81 7.33 -33.79 -17.15
CA GLU A 81 7.40 -33.11 -15.85
C GLU A 81 8.06 -34.04 -14.82
N THR A 82 9.10 -33.55 -14.16
CA THR A 82 9.85 -34.31 -13.14
C THR A 82 9.76 -33.65 -11.78
N ILE A 83 9.62 -32.32 -11.73
CA ILE A 83 9.42 -31.57 -10.48
C ILE A 83 8.28 -30.58 -10.68
N ARG A 84 7.41 -30.48 -9.67
CA ARG A 84 6.33 -29.50 -9.60
C ARG A 84 6.27 -28.90 -8.21
N GLN A 85 6.32 -27.57 -8.14
CA GLN A 85 5.99 -26.79 -6.97
C GLN A 85 4.81 -25.87 -7.29
N THR A 86 3.82 -25.79 -6.42
CA THR A 86 2.64 -24.94 -6.63
C THR A 86 2.25 -24.30 -5.31
N ALA A 87 2.19 -22.97 -5.30
CA ALA A 87 1.74 -22.14 -4.19
C ALA A 87 0.49 -21.36 -4.58
N VAL A 88 -0.44 -21.20 -3.63
CA VAL A 88 -1.71 -20.52 -3.85
C VAL A 88 -1.98 -19.56 -2.70
N GLU A 89 -2.35 -18.33 -3.03
CA GLU A 89 -2.85 -17.33 -2.08
C GLU A 89 -4.35 -17.12 -2.30
N TYR A 90 -5.15 -17.41 -1.28
CA TYR A 90 -6.61 -17.27 -1.31
C TYR A 90 -7.13 -16.43 -0.14
N SER A 91 -8.26 -15.73 -0.33
CA SER A 91 -8.97 -15.08 0.77
C SER A 91 -9.47 -16.13 1.75
N VAL A 92 -9.38 -15.87 3.06
CA VAL A 92 -9.82 -16.81 4.11
C VAL A 92 -11.31 -17.10 3.94
N LEU A 93 -11.63 -18.23 3.34
CA LEU A 93 -12.99 -18.77 3.28
C LEU A 93 -13.20 -19.74 4.44
N SER A 94 -14.45 -19.89 4.86
CA SER A 94 -14.81 -20.93 5.81
C SER A 94 -14.40 -22.31 5.27
N LEU A 95 -13.93 -23.19 6.16
CA LEU A 95 -13.38 -24.52 5.83
C LEU A 95 -14.11 -25.35 4.73
N PRO A 96 -15.45 -25.30 4.56
CA PRO A 96 -16.09 -26.04 3.47
C PRO A 96 -15.88 -25.47 2.06
N LEU A 97 -15.47 -24.20 1.90
CA LEU A 97 -15.44 -23.48 0.62
C LEU A 97 -14.02 -23.27 0.05
N MET A 98 -13.07 -24.16 0.36
CA MET A 98 -11.69 -24.02 -0.13
C MET A 98 -11.59 -24.31 -1.64
N PRO A 99 -10.90 -23.47 -2.43
CA PRO A 99 -10.68 -23.73 -3.85
C PRO A 99 -9.91 -25.03 -4.07
N ALA A 100 -10.26 -25.76 -5.12
CA ALA A 100 -9.56 -26.97 -5.52
C ALA A 100 -8.71 -26.68 -6.77
N LEU A 101 -7.42 -27.02 -6.69
CA LEU A 101 -6.54 -27.07 -7.87
C LEU A 101 -6.83 -28.36 -8.66
N LEU A 102 -7.30 -28.23 -9.90
CA LEU A 102 -7.33 -29.36 -10.83
C LEU A 102 -5.98 -29.46 -11.53
N GLY A 103 -5.35 -30.64 -11.46
CA GLY A 103 -4.03 -30.88 -12.04
C GLY A 103 -4.02 -30.87 -13.57
N GLY A 104 -2.83 -30.65 -14.16
CA GLY A 104 -2.58 -30.58 -15.60
C GLY A 104 -1.39 -29.66 -15.91
N ALA A 105 -0.95 -29.57 -17.18
CA ALA A 105 0.07 -28.61 -17.62
C ALA A 105 -0.39 -27.15 -17.47
N GLU A 106 -1.70 -26.93 -17.43
CA GLU A 106 -2.33 -25.62 -17.23
C GLU A 106 -2.64 -25.38 -15.76
N LEU A 107 -2.45 -24.13 -15.30
CA LEU A 107 -2.92 -23.68 -14.00
C LEU A 107 -4.42 -23.34 -14.16
N ARG A 108 -5.33 -24.14 -13.57
CA ARG A 108 -6.78 -23.87 -13.56
C ARG A 108 -7.32 -23.97 -12.14
N MET A 109 -8.18 -23.02 -11.77
CA MET A 109 -8.75 -22.94 -10.43
C MET A 109 -10.27 -22.89 -10.52
N HIS A 110 -10.93 -23.68 -9.68
CA HIS A 110 -12.38 -23.67 -9.54
C HIS A 110 -12.76 -23.59 -8.07
N ALA A 111 -13.81 -22.83 -7.79
CA ALA A 111 -14.48 -22.89 -6.50
C ALA A 111 -15.29 -24.19 -6.41
N GLY A 112 -15.16 -24.90 -5.28
CA GLY A 112 -15.87 -26.15 -5.07
C GLY A 112 -15.72 -26.65 -3.64
N LEU A 113 -16.65 -27.51 -3.21
CA LEU A 113 -16.56 -28.19 -1.92
C LEU A 113 -15.39 -29.18 -1.95
N GLN A 114 -14.39 -29.03 -1.09
CA GLN A 114 -13.34 -30.04 -0.93
C GLN A 114 -13.94 -31.34 -0.39
N ARG A 115 -14.16 -32.33 -1.27
CA ARG A 115 -14.69 -33.66 -0.89
C ARG A 115 -13.64 -34.60 -0.28
N LYS A 116 -12.35 -34.28 -0.38
CA LYS A 116 -11.26 -35.06 0.22
C LYS A 116 -10.19 -34.10 0.74
N ARG A 117 -9.73 -34.34 1.96
CA ARG A 117 -8.59 -33.67 2.61
C ARG A 117 -7.28 -34.07 1.91
N ARG A 118 -7.15 -33.78 0.61
CA ARG A 118 -5.86 -33.75 -0.07
C ARG A 118 -5.32 -32.37 0.22
N VAL A 119 -4.28 -32.29 1.05
CA VAL A 119 -3.54 -31.07 1.35
C VAL A 119 -3.17 -30.42 0.02
N ALA A 120 -3.87 -29.35 -0.35
CA ALA A 120 -3.55 -28.53 -1.51
C ALA A 120 -2.83 -27.30 -0.98
N GLY A 121 -1.51 -27.31 -1.10
CA GLY A 121 -0.63 -26.16 -0.84
C GLY A 121 -0.36 -25.91 0.64
N PHE A 122 0.92 -25.77 0.98
CA PHE A 122 1.32 -25.05 2.17
C PHE A 122 0.88 -23.58 2.01
N ALA A 123 0.41 -22.95 3.09
CA ALA A 123 0.28 -21.50 3.13
C ALA A 123 1.70 -20.96 2.91
N LEU A 124 1.95 -20.31 1.76
CA LEU A 124 3.22 -19.72 1.32
C LEU A 124 4.42 -20.05 2.23
N ASP A 125 4.94 -21.28 2.11
CA ASP A 125 6.38 -21.42 2.06
C ASP A 125 6.73 -21.22 0.58
N GLU A 126 7.56 -20.20 0.35
CA GLU A 126 7.85 -19.56 -0.92
C GLU A 126 8.31 -20.56 -2.00
N VAL A 127 7.96 -20.32 -3.27
CA VAL A 127 8.51 -21.10 -4.39
C VAL A 127 9.95 -20.70 -4.62
N ASP A 128 10.89 -21.30 -3.90
CA ASP A 128 12.30 -20.95 -3.96
C ASP A 128 12.96 -21.48 -5.26
N VAL A 129 12.99 -20.61 -6.27
CA VAL A 129 13.65 -20.86 -7.57
C VAL A 129 15.14 -21.13 -7.38
N GLU A 130 15.79 -20.53 -6.39
CA GLU A 130 17.21 -20.73 -6.10
C GLU A 130 17.46 -22.14 -5.55
N THR A 131 16.68 -22.57 -4.56
CA THR A 131 16.72 -23.95 -4.05
C THR A 131 16.43 -24.95 -5.16
N LEU A 132 15.49 -24.67 -6.07
CA LEU A 132 15.29 -25.52 -7.24
C LEU A 132 16.55 -25.60 -8.12
N LEU A 133 17.10 -24.45 -8.52
CA LEU A 133 18.27 -24.41 -9.41
C LEU A 133 19.52 -25.05 -8.78
N ARG A 134 19.77 -24.76 -7.49
CA ARG A 134 20.95 -25.24 -6.76
C ARG A 134 20.77 -26.69 -6.28
N ASP A 135 19.69 -26.98 -5.58
CA ASP A 135 19.58 -28.24 -4.83
C ASP A 135 18.98 -29.37 -5.67
N HIS A 136 18.11 -29.04 -6.63
CA HIS A 136 17.50 -30.03 -7.52
C HIS A 136 18.15 -30.09 -8.91
N LEU A 137 18.48 -28.93 -9.49
CA LEU A 137 19.11 -28.88 -10.82
C LEU A 137 20.63 -28.93 -10.76
N LYS A 138 21.22 -28.86 -9.55
CA LYS A 138 22.66 -28.89 -9.32
C LYS A 138 23.42 -27.89 -10.18
N ILE A 139 22.75 -26.78 -10.55
CA ILE A 139 23.38 -25.66 -11.22
C ILE A 139 24.25 -24.99 -10.15
N ASP A 140 25.55 -24.97 -10.39
CA ASP A 140 26.50 -24.29 -9.52
C ASP A 140 26.25 -22.78 -9.65
N LEU A 141 25.39 -22.31 -8.77
CA LEU A 141 25.10 -20.92 -8.51
C LEU A 141 26.01 -20.45 -7.37
N SER A 142 27.33 -20.57 -7.54
CA SER A 142 28.30 -20.04 -6.58
C SER A 142 28.28 -18.52 -6.64
N PHE A 143 27.40 -17.93 -5.82
CA PHE A 143 27.30 -16.49 -5.66
C PHE A 143 28.06 -16.06 -4.41
N ASP A 144 29.16 -15.33 -4.62
CA ASP A 144 29.74 -14.55 -3.53
C ASP A 144 28.81 -13.37 -3.24
N ALA A 145 28.07 -13.45 -2.13
CA ALA A 145 27.14 -12.42 -1.69
C ALA A 145 27.82 -11.05 -1.50
N ASN A 146 29.10 -11.03 -1.11
CA ASN A 146 29.86 -9.79 -0.96
C ASN A 146 30.22 -9.20 -2.33
N ALA A 147 30.63 -10.04 -3.28
CA ALA A 147 30.86 -9.61 -4.66
C ALA A 147 29.58 -9.05 -5.31
N ALA A 148 28.44 -9.74 -5.12
CA ALA A 148 27.14 -9.28 -5.62
C ALA A 148 26.74 -7.91 -5.05
N LYS A 149 26.95 -7.69 -3.74
CA LYS A 149 26.72 -6.39 -3.09
C LYS A 149 27.63 -5.29 -3.65
N GLY A 150 28.91 -5.59 -3.83
CA GLY A 150 29.88 -4.66 -4.44
C GLY A 150 29.48 -4.25 -5.86
N MET A 151 29.13 -5.23 -6.69
CA MET A 151 28.68 -4.97 -8.06
C MET A 151 27.37 -4.18 -8.09
N ARG A 152 26.42 -4.44 -7.17
CA ARG A 152 25.14 -3.71 -7.10
C ARG A 152 25.40 -2.25 -6.82
N ASN A 153 26.21 -1.99 -5.79
CA ASN A 153 26.53 -0.64 -5.38
C ASN A 153 27.23 0.12 -6.53
N ALA A 154 28.18 -0.53 -7.21
CA ALA A 154 28.86 0.04 -8.37
C ALA A 154 27.90 0.35 -9.54
N ALA A 155 26.97 -0.56 -9.86
CA ALA A 155 25.97 -0.35 -10.91
C ALA A 155 25.06 0.85 -10.58
N LEU A 156 24.59 0.93 -9.33
CA LEU A 156 23.78 2.05 -8.86
C LEU A 156 24.58 3.37 -8.82
N ASP A 157 25.86 3.35 -8.41
CA ASP A 157 26.73 4.54 -8.43
C ASP A 157 26.95 5.04 -9.85
N SER A 158 27.18 4.14 -10.80
CA SER A 158 27.31 4.48 -12.21
C SER A 158 26.01 5.08 -12.77
N ALA A 159 24.85 4.53 -12.40
CA ALA A 159 23.56 5.04 -12.84
C ALA A 159 23.25 6.43 -12.27
N LEU A 160 23.57 6.68 -11.00
CA LEU A 160 23.41 7.99 -10.36
C LEU A 160 24.28 9.08 -11.03
N ARG A 161 25.49 8.74 -11.48
CA ARG A 161 26.39 9.66 -12.20
C ARG A 161 26.01 9.87 -13.67
N SER A 162 25.29 8.91 -14.26
CA SER A 162 24.78 9.02 -15.64
C SER A 162 23.66 10.04 -15.73
N SER A 163 23.44 10.64 -16.90
CA SER A 163 22.29 11.52 -17.18
C SER A 163 20.99 10.74 -17.46
N VAL A 164 21.09 9.47 -17.84
CA VAL A 164 19.98 8.64 -18.34
C VAL A 164 19.09 8.07 -17.21
N GLY A 165 19.57 8.05 -15.96
CA GLY A 165 18.84 7.44 -14.83
C GLY A 165 19.00 5.91 -14.78
N LEU A 166 18.18 5.25 -13.96
CA LEU A 166 18.19 3.79 -13.81
C LEU A 166 17.31 3.14 -14.87
N SER A 167 17.80 2.03 -15.44
CA SER A 167 16.98 1.17 -16.31
C SER A 167 15.97 0.34 -15.52
N ASP A 168 14.95 -0.19 -16.20
CA ASP A 168 13.92 -1.07 -15.60
C ASP A 168 14.52 -2.30 -14.90
N THR A 169 15.70 -2.78 -15.33
CA THR A 169 16.40 -3.91 -14.69
C THR A 169 17.23 -3.48 -13.47
N GLN A 170 17.64 -2.22 -13.39
CA GLN A 170 18.38 -1.66 -12.26
C GLN A 170 17.46 -1.13 -11.16
N GLN A 171 16.23 -0.72 -11.51
CA GLN A 171 15.27 -0.15 -10.58
C GLN A 171 14.96 -1.08 -9.38
N PRO A 172 14.82 -2.42 -9.53
CA PRO A 172 14.64 -3.34 -8.41
C PRO A 172 15.81 -3.36 -7.42
N LEU A 173 17.04 -3.11 -7.90
CA LEU A 173 18.25 -3.10 -7.05
C LEU A 173 18.21 -1.97 -6.01
N VAL A 174 17.43 -0.93 -6.25
CA VAL A 174 17.17 0.14 -5.27
C VAL A 174 16.47 -0.46 -4.05
N GLY A 175 15.43 -1.26 -4.25
CA GLY A 175 14.70 -1.92 -3.17
C GLY A 175 15.60 -2.77 -2.27
N ASP A 176 16.58 -3.46 -2.86
CA ASP A 176 17.54 -4.28 -2.11
C ASP A 176 18.39 -3.44 -1.14
N VAL A 177 18.79 -2.22 -1.53
CA VAL A 177 19.53 -1.32 -0.64
C VAL A 177 18.67 -0.93 0.57
N PHE A 178 17.38 -0.66 0.39
CA PHE A 178 16.48 -0.32 1.50
C PHE A 178 16.14 -1.54 2.36
N MET A 179 16.03 -2.73 1.77
CA MET A 179 15.83 -3.98 2.50
C MET A 179 17.00 -4.26 3.45
N GLU A 180 18.24 -4.00 3.02
CA GLU A 180 19.45 -4.19 3.83
C GLU A 180 19.54 -3.26 5.05
N LEU A 181 18.76 -2.18 5.12
CA LEU A 181 18.64 -1.39 6.35
C LEU A 181 17.96 -2.18 7.49
N GLY A 182 17.38 -3.34 7.16
CA GLY A 182 16.68 -4.21 8.09
C GLY A 182 15.37 -3.61 8.57
N GLU A 183 14.73 -4.25 9.55
CA GLU A 183 13.51 -3.72 10.18
C GLU A 183 13.80 -2.61 11.21
N GLY A 184 15.07 -2.21 11.34
CA GLY A 184 15.51 -1.30 12.38
C GLY A 184 15.61 -2.00 13.73
N THR A 185 16.09 -3.24 13.82
CA THR A 185 16.38 -3.95 15.08
C THR A 185 17.86 -4.20 15.32
N GLY A 186 18.71 -4.12 14.28
CA GLY A 186 20.17 -4.31 14.36
C GLY A 186 21.00 -3.02 14.29
N GLU A 187 22.33 -3.18 14.25
CA GLU A 187 23.30 -2.09 14.01
C GLU A 187 23.11 -1.47 12.63
N ILE A 188 23.18 -0.15 12.56
CA ILE A 188 22.99 0.60 11.32
C ILE A 188 24.30 0.70 10.57
N ASN A 189 24.35 0.13 9.37
CA ASN A 189 25.46 0.35 8.46
C ASN A 189 25.37 1.74 7.82
N ARG A 190 26.22 2.67 8.26
CA ARG A 190 26.27 4.06 7.77
C ARG A 190 26.44 4.16 6.25
N ALA A 191 27.24 3.29 5.63
CA ALA A 191 27.45 3.30 4.19
C ALA A 191 26.15 2.95 3.42
N ASN A 192 25.36 2.00 3.94
CA ASN A 192 24.07 1.66 3.36
C ASN A 192 23.05 2.81 3.51
N VAL A 193 23.06 3.52 4.65
CA VAL A 193 22.21 4.70 4.87
C VAL A 193 22.57 5.81 3.89
N GLU A 194 23.85 6.15 3.75
CA GLU A 194 24.31 7.19 2.80
C GLU A 194 23.93 6.85 1.36
N LYS A 195 24.04 5.58 0.97
CA LYS A 195 23.60 5.11 -0.35
C LYS A 195 22.09 5.26 -0.54
N ALA A 196 21.30 4.88 0.46
CA ALA A 196 19.84 5.04 0.42
C ALA A 196 19.44 6.52 0.36
N VAL A 197 20.13 7.40 1.09
CA VAL A 197 19.91 8.86 1.02
C VAL A 197 20.24 9.39 -0.37
N SER A 198 21.37 8.98 -0.96
CA SER A 198 21.75 9.40 -2.32
C SER A 198 20.73 8.95 -3.38
N LEU A 199 20.18 7.73 -3.23
CA LEU A 199 19.11 7.22 -4.09
C LEU A 199 17.80 7.99 -3.89
N MET A 200 17.48 8.41 -2.67
CA MET A 200 16.32 9.27 -2.40
C MET A 200 16.48 10.68 -2.97
N GLU A 201 17.70 11.24 -2.95
CA GLU A 201 17.97 12.59 -3.48
C GLU A 201 17.78 12.67 -5.01
N ASP A 202 18.02 11.59 -5.75
CA ASP A 202 17.87 11.56 -7.20
C ASP A 202 16.41 11.35 -7.64
N GLN A 203 15.77 12.41 -8.15
CA GLN A 203 14.36 12.40 -8.58
C GLN A 203 14.03 11.38 -9.68
N ARG A 204 15.03 10.87 -10.42
CA ARG A 204 14.85 9.86 -11.47
C ARG A 204 14.66 8.46 -10.91
N VAL A 205 15.08 8.23 -9.67
CA VAL A 205 14.93 6.94 -8.98
C VAL A 205 13.48 6.77 -8.55
N GLU A 206 12.82 5.69 -8.96
CA GLU A 206 11.52 5.33 -8.40
C GLU A 206 11.65 4.87 -6.95
N LEU A 207 10.76 5.35 -6.09
CA LEU A 207 10.82 5.04 -4.66
C LEU A 207 10.28 3.62 -4.39
N PRO A 208 11.05 2.74 -3.71
CA PRO A 208 10.57 1.42 -3.34
C PRO A 208 9.65 1.47 -2.11
N ASP A 209 8.77 0.50 -1.93
CA ASP A 209 7.84 0.45 -0.77
C ASP A 209 8.58 0.43 0.59
N GLN A 210 9.86 0.05 0.58
CA GLN A 210 10.73 -0.06 1.74
C GLN A 210 11.32 1.26 2.25
N VAL A 211 10.97 2.43 1.68
CA VAL A 211 11.49 3.74 2.15
C VAL A 211 11.29 3.96 3.66
N GLY A 212 10.24 3.41 4.25
CA GLY A 212 10.03 3.50 5.71
C GLY A 212 11.15 2.89 6.56
N ARG A 213 11.95 1.97 6.02
CA ARG A 213 13.15 1.43 6.71
C ARG A 213 14.23 2.50 6.89
N LEU A 214 14.38 3.40 5.93
CA LEU A 214 15.32 4.53 6.03
C LEU A 214 14.91 5.50 7.13
N VAL A 215 13.61 5.79 7.27
CA VAL A 215 13.10 6.63 8.35
C VAL A 215 13.35 5.97 9.71
N ARG A 216 13.08 4.67 9.87
CA ARG A 216 13.39 3.95 11.12
C ARG A 216 14.88 3.96 11.45
N ALA A 217 15.74 3.83 10.43
CA ALA A 217 17.19 3.96 10.60
C ALA A 217 17.58 5.38 11.04
N ALA A 218 16.94 6.42 10.48
CA ALA A 218 17.16 7.81 10.85
C ALA A 218 16.98 8.05 12.36
N TYR A 219 15.93 7.47 12.94
CA TYR A 219 15.60 7.64 14.37
C TYR A 219 16.52 6.91 15.34
N LYS A 220 17.39 6.05 14.84
CA LYS A 220 18.47 5.41 15.61
C LYS A 220 19.84 6.02 15.34
N SER A 221 19.93 6.91 14.35
CA SER A 221 21.16 7.59 13.96
C SER A 221 21.36 8.91 14.70
N GLU A 222 22.51 9.55 14.48
CA GLU A 222 22.82 10.87 15.03
C GLU A 222 21.82 11.95 14.55
N PRO A 223 21.53 13.00 15.36
CA PRO A 223 20.56 14.03 15.00
C PRO A 223 20.77 14.66 13.62
N ALA A 224 22.02 14.90 13.21
CA ALA A 224 22.35 15.47 11.91
C ALA A 224 21.91 14.57 10.74
N MET A 225 22.09 13.25 10.88
CA MET A 225 21.66 12.28 9.86
C MET A 225 20.14 12.20 9.79
N ARG A 226 19.46 12.25 10.94
CA ARG A 226 17.99 12.30 11.00
C ARG A 226 17.43 13.50 10.26
N GLU A 227 17.94 14.71 10.53
CA GLU A 227 17.49 15.93 9.86
C GLU A 227 17.72 15.87 8.34
N ARG A 228 18.86 15.32 7.90
CA ARG A 228 19.13 15.13 6.47
C ARG A 228 18.12 14.19 5.82
N ILE A 229 17.85 13.04 6.43
CA ILE A 229 16.89 12.05 5.90
C ILE A 229 15.48 12.67 5.84
N LEU A 230 15.04 13.38 6.88
CA LEU A 230 13.75 14.06 6.87
C LEU A 230 13.68 15.14 5.77
N SER A 231 14.75 15.92 5.60
CA SER A 231 14.83 16.93 4.54
C SER A 231 14.66 16.32 3.15
N VAL A 232 15.37 15.22 2.87
CA VAL A 232 15.27 14.51 1.59
C VAL A 232 13.88 13.88 1.40
N LEU A 233 13.32 13.29 2.46
CA LEU A 233 11.98 12.69 2.42
C LEU A 233 10.91 13.72 2.04
N PHE A 234 10.93 14.90 2.67
CA PHE A 234 9.99 15.97 2.37
C PHE A 234 10.25 16.63 1.00
N ALA A 235 11.51 16.79 0.58
CA ALA A 235 11.80 17.24 -0.78
C ALA A 235 11.24 16.30 -1.85
N ARG A 236 11.27 14.98 -1.59
CA ARG A 236 10.64 13.99 -2.47
C ARG A 236 9.12 14.03 -2.43
N LEU A 237 8.52 14.32 -1.28
CA LEU A 237 7.08 14.54 -1.16
C LEU A 237 6.66 15.75 -2.01
N ASP A 238 7.34 16.89 -1.85
CA ASP A 238 7.04 18.12 -2.57
C ASP A 238 7.09 17.92 -4.09
N ALA A 239 8.08 17.16 -4.58
CA ALA A 239 8.21 16.82 -6.00
C ALA A 239 7.07 15.92 -6.51
N LEU A 240 6.63 14.94 -5.70
CA LEU A 240 5.59 13.98 -6.10
C LEU A 240 4.16 14.53 -5.96
N VAL A 241 3.95 15.51 -5.07
CA VAL A 241 2.64 16.16 -4.91
C VAL A 241 2.31 17.06 -6.11
N GLN A 242 3.30 17.53 -6.88
CA GLN A 242 3.05 18.29 -8.11
C GLN A 242 2.22 17.47 -9.13
N PRO A 243 1.33 18.13 -9.89
CA PRO A 243 0.56 17.46 -10.93
C PRO A 243 1.48 16.95 -12.04
N VAL A 244 1.27 15.70 -12.47
CA VAL A 244 2.03 15.05 -13.54
C VAL A 244 1.13 14.68 -14.71
N ALA A 245 1.72 14.55 -15.90
CA ALA A 245 1.02 14.00 -17.07
C ALA A 245 0.46 12.61 -16.76
N ARG A 246 -0.67 12.25 -17.39
CA ARG A 246 -1.39 10.97 -17.13
C ARG A 246 -0.51 9.73 -17.27
N GLU A 247 0.46 9.75 -18.19
CA GLU A 247 1.42 8.67 -18.41
C GLU A 247 2.32 8.37 -17.20
N HIS A 248 2.51 9.36 -16.32
CA HIS A 248 3.31 9.23 -15.09
C HIS A 248 2.47 8.99 -13.83
N ALA A 249 1.14 8.97 -13.95
CA ALA A 249 0.24 8.83 -12.79
C ALA A 249 0.53 7.55 -11.99
N ARG A 250 0.77 6.41 -12.65
CA ARG A 250 1.05 5.14 -11.95
C ARG A 250 2.34 5.20 -11.11
N LYS A 251 3.41 5.79 -11.65
CA LYS A 251 4.69 5.94 -10.96
C LYS A 251 4.56 6.90 -9.78
N ARG A 252 3.83 8.00 -9.99
CA ARG A 252 3.48 8.95 -8.93
C ARG A 252 2.72 8.29 -7.78
N SER A 253 1.62 7.58 -8.05
CA SER A 253 0.82 6.94 -6.98
C SER A 253 1.58 5.81 -6.26
N ALA A 254 2.59 5.20 -6.89
CA ALA A 254 3.50 4.26 -6.23
C ALA A 254 4.46 5.00 -5.28
N GLY A 255 5.11 6.07 -5.76
CA GLY A 255 5.98 6.90 -4.94
C GLY A 255 5.27 7.54 -3.73
N LEU A 256 4.03 8.04 -3.91
CA LEU A 256 3.21 8.57 -2.83
C LEU A 256 2.90 7.50 -1.75
N ARG A 257 2.68 6.24 -2.15
CA ARG A 257 2.46 5.14 -1.19
C ARG A 257 3.72 4.77 -0.41
N ALA A 258 4.87 4.73 -1.08
CA ALA A 258 6.16 4.54 -0.43
C ALA A 258 6.43 5.65 0.60
N LEU A 259 6.16 6.90 0.24
CA LEU A 259 6.32 8.05 1.16
C LEU A 259 5.32 8.06 2.32
N SER A 260 4.05 7.72 2.10
CA SER A 260 3.07 7.61 3.20
C SER A 260 3.51 6.54 4.22
N THR A 261 3.95 5.37 3.73
CA THR A 261 4.50 4.33 4.61
C THR A 261 5.72 4.83 5.40
N ALA A 262 6.54 5.68 4.80
CA ALA A 262 7.69 6.29 5.45
C ALA A 262 7.32 7.36 6.48
N LEU A 263 6.38 8.27 6.18
CA LEU A 263 5.90 9.28 7.12
C LEU A 263 5.22 8.66 8.34
N SER A 264 4.52 7.54 8.15
CA SER A 264 3.95 6.75 9.25
C SER A 264 4.99 6.21 10.22
N ALA A 265 6.27 6.10 9.82
CA ALA A 265 7.36 5.69 10.70
C ALA A 265 8.02 6.84 11.48
N ILE A 266 7.67 8.11 11.20
CA ILE A 266 8.14 9.28 11.95
C ILE A 266 7.45 9.27 13.32
N PRO A 267 8.16 9.43 14.46
CA PRO A 267 7.55 9.61 15.77
C PRO A 267 6.67 10.85 15.88
N ASP A 268 5.67 10.80 16.76
CA ASP A 268 4.66 11.86 16.90
C ASP A 268 5.25 13.26 17.18
N SER A 269 6.33 13.35 17.96
CA SER A 269 7.00 14.63 18.26
C SER A 269 7.58 15.33 17.02
N ASP A 270 8.02 14.56 16.05
CA ASP A 270 8.68 15.07 14.84
C ASP A 270 7.67 15.27 13.72
N PHE A 271 6.62 14.45 13.71
CA PHE A 271 5.47 14.63 12.83
C PHE A 271 4.83 16.00 13.07
N ALA A 272 4.53 16.35 14.32
CA ALA A 272 3.93 17.64 14.66
C ALA A 272 4.79 18.83 14.20
N ARG A 273 6.11 18.76 14.42
CA ARG A 273 7.07 19.80 14.01
C ARG A 273 7.16 20.00 12.50
N ASN A 274 6.81 18.99 11.70
CA ASN A 274 6.86 19.02 10.24
C ASN A 274 5.46 19.16 9.61
N TRP A 275 4.43 19.51 10.39
CA TRP A 275 3.06 19.63 9.88
C TRP A 275 2.94 20.55 8.65
N SER A 276 3.64 21.69 8.67
CA SER A 276 3.65 22.65 7.56
C SER A 276 4.11 22.06 6.23
N ARG A 277 4.96 21.03 6.25
CA ARG A 277 5.41 20.29 5.06
C ARG A 277 4.43 19.20 4.62
N ILE A 278 3.64 18.67 5.56
CA ILE A 278 2.64 17.62 5.30
C ILE A 278 1.37 18.24 4.72
N ARG A 279 1.03 19.48 5.10
CA ARG A 279 -0.18 20.17 4.64
C ARG A 279 -0.28 20.28 3.11
N THR A 280 0.85 20.27 2.39
CA THR A 280 0.88 20.34 0.91
C THR A 280 0.17 19.14 0.27
N VAL A 281 0.18 17.98 0.94
CA VAL A 281 -0.53 16.77 0.50
C VAL A 281 -2.04 16.97 0.46
N LEU A 282 -2.57 17.81 1.36
CA LEU A 282 -4.01 18.01 1.54
C LEU A 282 -4.67 18.76 0.38
N ALA A 283 -3.87 19.47 -0.42
CA ALA A 283 -4.32 20.16 -1.62
C ALA A 283 -4.61 19.20 -2.79
N ASP A 284 -4.08 17.97 -2.76
CA ASP A 284 -4.34 16.94 -3.76
C ASP A 284 -5.28 15.85 -3.19
N PRO A 285 -6.49 15.67 -3.75
CA PRO A 285 -7.44 14.66 -3.30
C PRO A 285 -6.93 13.21 -3.36
N GLU A 286 -6.18 12.85 -4.39
CA GLU A 286 -5.60 11.51 -4.56
C GLU A 286 -4.49 11.29 -3.52
N ALA A 287 -3.58 12.25 -3.39
CA ALA A 287 -2.50 12.17 -2.39
C ALA A 287 -3.09 12.09 -0.98
N THR A 288 -4.04 12.96 -0.63
CA THR A 288 -4.75 12.92 0.66
C THR A 288 -5.34 11.54 0.96
N SER A 289 -5.91 10.87 -0.05
CA SER A 289 -6.50 9.55 0.13
C SER A 289 -5.47 8.45 0.44
N ILE A 290 -4.26 8.59 -0.11
CA ILE A 290 -3.12 7.71 0.19
C ILE A 290 -2.61 8.00 1.61
N PHE A 291 -2.48 9.28 1.97
CA PHE A 291 -1.97 9.76 3.27
C PHE A 291 -3.05 9.82 4.37
N SER A 292 -4.03 8.92 4.33
CA SER A 292 -5.16 8.95 5.26
C SER A 292 -4.74 8.77 6.73
N ASP A 293 -3.66 8.02 7.00
CA ASP A 293 -3.12 7.88 8.36
C ASP A 293 -2.41 9.16 8.82
N GLU A 294 -1.72 9.86 7.93
CA GLU A 294 -1.14 11.18 8.23
C GLU A 294 -2.21 12.24 8.49
N VAL A 295 -3.34 12.21 7.76
CA VAL A 295 -4.51 13.07 8.08
C VAL A 295 -5.03 12.77 9.49
N ARG A 296 -5.09 11.51 9.92
CA ARG A 296 -5.48 11.17 11.32
C ARG A 296 -4.47 11.67 12.35
N ARG A 297 -3.20 11.66 12.00
CA ARG A 297 -2.09 12.14 12.84
C ARG A 297 -1.99 13.66 12.89
N SER A 298 -2.67 14.39 12.00
CA SER A 298 -2.75 15.86 12.03
C SER A 298 -3.19 16.42 13.39
N ARG A 299 -3.97 15.66 14.18
CA ARG A 299 -4.30 15.99 15.58
C ARG A 299 -3.08 16.33 16.45
N LEU A 300 -1.90 15.79 16.12
CA LEU A 300 -0.64 16.04 16.83
C LEU A 300 -0.13 17.48 16.62
N ALA A 301 -0.55 18.14 15.53
CA ALA A 301 -0.29 19.56 15.28
C ALA A 301 -1.27 20.48 16.03
N GLY A 302 -2.24 19.93 16.77
CA GLY A 302 -3.21 20.70 17.56
C GLY A 302 -4.07 21.61 16.69
N THR A 303 -4.22 22.86 17.12
CA THR A 303 -5.10 23.84 16.47
C THR A 303 -4.66 24.23 15.05
N GLU A 304 -3.37 24.07 14.72
CA GLU A 304 -2.83 24.38 13.39
C GLU A 304 -3.41 23.49 12.27
N ALA A 305 -3.92 22.31 12.61
CA ALA A 305 -4.54 21.39 11.65
C ALA A 305 -6.04 21.66 11.40
N LEU A 306 -6.69 22.51 12.20
CA LEU A 306 -8.15 22.64 12.19
C LEU A 306 -8.67 23.18 10.86
N ASP A 307 -8.05 24.24 10.32
CA ASP A 307 -8.47 24.84 9.06
C ASP A 307 -8.32 23.86 7.88
N ASP A 308 -7.22 23.09 7.86
CA ASP A 308 -6.97 22.07 6.86
C ASP A 308 -8.00 20.93 6.92
N LEU A 309 -8.32 20.46 8.14
CA LEU A 309 -9.34 19.43 8.35
C LEU A 309 -10.73 19.91 7.90
N VAL A 310 -11.06 21.18 8.15
CA VAL A 310 -12.32 21.78 7.68
C VAL A 310 -12.33 21.88 6.14
N ALA A 311 -11.23 22.27 5.52
CA ALA A 311 -11.12 22.33 4.06
C ALA A 311 -11.35 20.95 3.41
N LEU A 312 -10.83 19.88 4.02
CA LEU A 312 -11.09 18.50 3.56
C LEU A 312 -12.56 18.09 3.69
N VAL A 313 -13.25 18.57 4.72
CA VAL A 313 -14.69 18.36 4.88
C VAL A 313 -15.48 19.06 3.77
N ASP A 314 -15.09 20.30 3.45
CA ASP A 314 -15.75 21.12 2.44
C ASP A 314 -15.53 20.63 1.01
N ALA A 315 -14.33 20.12 0.71
CA ALA A 315 -13.97 19.60 -0.60
C ALA A 315 -14.87 18.44 -1.07
N ALA A 316 -15.55 17.75 -0.14
CA ALA A 316 -16.48 16.65 -0.42
C ALA A 316 -17.96 17.06 -0.31
N SER A 317 -18.26 18.36 -0.36
CA SER A 317 -19.63 18.87 -0.27
C SER A 317 -20.47 18.40 -1.47
N PRO A 318 -21.72 17.95 -1.27
CA PRO A 318 -22.66 17.64 -2.34
C PRO A 318 -23.07 18.89 -3.13
N LEU A 319 -22.83 20.09 -2.60
CA LEU A 319 -23.03 21.35 -3.32
C LEU A 319 -21.99 21.59 -4.43
N ALA A 320 -20.90 20.81 -4.46
CA ALA A 320 -19.87 20.87 -5.49
C ALA A 320 -20.23 20.07 -6.78
N GLY A 321 -21.48 19.61 -6.91
CA GLY A 321 -22.01 18.92 -8.10
C GLY A 321 -21.90 17.39 -8.08
N ASP A 322 -22.57 16.73 -9.04
CA ASP A 322 -22.70 15.26 -9.11
C ASP A 322 -21.37 14.51 -9.29
N VAL A 323 -20.37 15.16 -9.89
CA VAL A 323 -19.02 14.60 -10.10
C VAL A 323 -18.29 14.42 -8.76
N VAL A 324 -18.42 15.38 -7.85
CA VAL A 324 -17.83 15.32 -6.50
C VAL A 324 -18.56 14.29 -5.64
N ARG A 325 -19.88 14.19 -5.77
CA ARG A 325 -20.71 13.23 -5.02
C ARG A 325 -20.34 11.76 -5.26
N ARG A 326 -19.88 11.42 -6.48
CA ARG A 326 -19.44 10.06 -6.83
C ARG A 326 -17.95 9.79 -6.56
N ASN A 327 -17.15 10.82 -6.34
CA ASN A 327 -15.72 10.66 -6.13
C ASN A 327 -15.43 9.97 -4.78
N LYS A 328 -14.94 8.73 -4.84
CA LYS A 328 -14.62 7.91 -3.67
C LYS A 328 -13.50 8.53 -2.82
N PHE A 329 -12.53 9.23 -3.42
CA PHE A 329 -11.43 9.85 -2.71
C PHE A 329 -11.92 11.00 -1.83
N LEU A 330 -12.74 11.91 -2.37
CA LEU A 330 -13.29 13.03 -1.61
C LEU A 330 -14.16 12.57 -0.42
N ARG A 331 -15.01 11.55 -0.62
CA ARG A 331 -15.78 10.96 0.49
C ARG A 331 -14.87 10.35 1.57
N GLY A 332 -13.82 9.64 1.17
CA GLY A 332 -12.83 9.08 2.09
C GLY A 332 -12.10 10.16 2.90
N ASN A 333 -11.68 11.25 2.24
CA ASN A 333 -10.97 12.35 2.88
C ASN A 333 -11.86 13.06 3.92
N ARG A 334 -13.12 13.35 3.58
CA ARG A 334 -14.10 13.88 4.54
C ARG A 334 -14.31 12.97 5.74
N PHE A 335 -14.45 11.66 5.50
CA PHE A 335 -14.63 10.70 6.58
C PHE A 335 -13.46 10.76 7.56
N VAL A 336 -12.23 10.73 7.04
CA VAL A 336 -11.01 10.78 7.85
C VAL A 336 -10.89 12.13 8.58
N ALA A 337 -11.23 13.24 7.92
CA ALA A 337 -11.18 14.56 8.54
C ALA A 337 -12.16 14.71 9.71
N LEU A 338 -13.44 14.36 9.52
CA LEU A 338 -14.45 14.38 10.61
C LEU A 338 -14.08 13.43 11.75
N ALA A 339 -13.57 12.23 11.44
CA ALA A 339 -13.12 11.29 12.47
C ALA A 339 -11.94 11.85 13.28
N THR A 340 -11.07 12.63 12.64
CA THR A 340 -9.94 13.29 13.29
C THR A 340 -10.41 14.45 14.17
N ILE A 341 -11.28 15.32 13.66
CA ILE A 341 -11.92 16.40 14.42
C ILE A 341 -12.62 15.85 15.67
N CYS A 342 -13.40 14.78 15.53
CA CYS A 342 -14.05 14.11 16.67
C CYS A 342 -13.02 13.69 17.73
N ARG A 343 -11.92 13.04 17.30
CA ARG A 343 -10.86 12.56 18.22
C ARG A 343 -10.08 13.67 18.90
N MET A 344 -10.04 14.87 18.32
CA MET A 344 -9.47 16.06 18.96
C MET A 344 -10.36 16.57 20.10
N GLY A 345 -11.68 16.32 20.05
CA GLY A 345 -12.59 16.61 21.15
C GLY A 345 -12.63 18.10 21.51
N GLU A 346 -12.37 18.42 22.79
CA GLU A 346 -12.37 19.79 23.31
C GLU A 346 -11.36 20.70 22.60
N ASP A 347 -10.22 20.17 22.15
CA ASP A 347 -9.21 20.93 21.40
C ASP A 347 -9.74 21.46 20.06
N ALA A 348 -10.79 20.84 19.52
CA ALA A 348 -11.47 21.25 18.31
C ALA A 348 -12.84 21.91 18.58
N ALA A 349 -13.22 22.18 19.83
CA ALA A 349 -14.53 22.74 20.18
C ALA A 349 -14.81 24.09 19.49
N ALA A 350 -13.77 24.86 19.17
CA ALA A 350 -13.87 26.09 18.37
C ALA A 350 -14.47 25.86 16.97
N LEU A 351 -14.39 24.64 16.42
CA LEU A 351 -15.00 24.27 15.15
C LEU A 351 -16.51 23.98 15.26
N LEU A 352 -17.05 23.83 16.47
CA LEU A 352 -18.46 23.46 16.65
C LEU A 352 -19.42 24.36 15.87
N PRO A 353 -19.36 25.70 15.95
CA PRO A 353 -20.27 26.56 15.18
C PRO A 353 -20.16 26.34 13.67
N ALA A 354 -18.94 26.09 13.18
CA ALA A 354 -18.66 25.86 11.77
C ALA A 354 -19.21 24.50 11.29
N ILE A 355 -19.14 23.46 12.11
CA ILE A 355 -19.71 22.14 11.80
C ILE A 355 -21.25 22.20 11.87
N GLU A 356 -21.81 22.85 12.88
CA GLU A 356 -23.27 23.04 13.02
C GLU A 356 -23.87 23.77 11.81
N ASP A 357 -23.22 24.84 11.37
CA ASP A 357 -23.64 25.59 10.19
C ASP A 357 -23.60 24.75 8.90
N ARG A 358 -22.60 23.89 8.73
CA ARG A 358 -22.53 22.94 7.60
C ARG A 358 -23.64 21.90 7.62
N VAL A 359 -24.06 21.45 8.80
CA VAL A 359 -25.25 20.59 8.96
C VAL A 359 -26.51 21.35 8.55
N ARG A 360 -26.71 22.57 9.05
CA ARG A 360 -27.90 23.39 8.73
C ARG A 360 -28.01 23.68 7.24
N ARG A 361 -26.88 23.97 6.57
CA ARG A 361 -26.81 24.26 5.13
C ARG A 361 -26.84 23.02 4.23
N GLY A 362 -26.91 21.80 4.78
CA GLY A 362 -26.89 20.56 3.99
C GLY A 362 -25.56 20.31 3.26
N VAL A 363 -24.47 20.94 3.70
CA VAL A 363 -23.11 20.76 3.15
C VAL A 363 -22.56 19.39 3.53
N LEU A 364 -22.93 18.86 4.70
CA LEU A 364 -22.61 17.50 5.09
C LEU A 364 -23.71 16.56 4.58
N PRO A 365 -23.41 15.61 3.69
CA PRO A 365 -24.41 14.64 3.28
C PRO A 365 -24.73 13.74 4.46
N LEU A 366 -26.02 13.55 4.73
CA LEU A 366 -26.50 12.66 5.77
C LEU A 366 -27.20 11.43 5.19
N ALA A 367 -27.10 11.20 3.87
CA ALA A 367 -27.94 10.26 3.13
C ALA A 367 -27.74 8.77 3.50
N ASP A 368 -26.65 8.40 4.17
CA ASP A 368 -26.43 7.05 4.69
C ASP A 368 -26.13 7.02 6.19
N SER A 369 -26.33 5.86 6.80
CA SER A 369 -26.20 5.66 8.24
C SER A 369 -24.78 5.85 8.76
N SER A 370 -23.76 5.67 7.91
CA SER A 370 -22.35 5.85 8.28
C SER A 370 -21.95 7.32 8.36
N ASP A 371 -22.31 8.11 7.34
CA ASP A 371 -22.11 9.56 7.32
C ASP A 371 -22.89 10.21 8.47
N LEU A 372 -24.15 9.82 8.68
CA LEU A 372 -24.97 10.34 9.78
C LEU A 372 -24.34 10.06 11.16
N ARG A 373 -23.89 8.81 11.38
CA ARG A 373 -23.23 8.44 12.64
C ARG A 373 -21.97 9.25 12.87
N LEU A 374 -21.17 9.45 11.82
CA LEU A 374 -19.93 10.21 11.89
C LEU A 374 -20.19 11.67 12.25
N VAL A 375 -21.13 12.34 11.58
CA VAL A 375 -21.49 13.74 11.88
C VAL A 375 -22.06 13.85 13.30
N ALA A 376 -22.98 12.96 13.69
CA ALA A 376 -23.56 12.96 15.03
C ALA A 376 -22.52 12.76 16.13
N THR A 377 -21.59 11.83 15.94
CA THR A 377 -20.52 11.56 16.91
C THR A 377 -19.51 12.71 16.95
N THR A 378 -19.23 13.35 15.81
CA THR A 378 -18.37 14.55 15.75
C THR A 378 -19.01 15.70 16.52
N LEU A 379 -20.29 16.01 16.27
CA LEU A 379 -21.03 17.05 17.02
C LEU A 379 -20.98 16.76 18.53
N GLN A 380 -21.24 15.52 18.94
CA GLN A 380 -21.18 15.14 20.35
C GLN A 380 -19.77 15.29 20.94
N GLY A 381 -18.74 14.87 20.20
CA GLY A 381 -17.34 14.96 20.63
C GLY A 381 -16.85 16.39 20.81
N LEU A 382 -17.41 17.34 20.04
CA LEU A 382 -17.15 18.77 20.17
C LEU A 382 -18.00 19.46 21.26
N GLY A 383 -18.85 18.72 21.97
CA GLY A 383 -19.77 19.28 22.99
C GLY A 383 -21.07 19.88 22.44
N GLY A 384 -21.37 19.67 21.16
CA GLY A 384 -22.60 20.11 20.50
C GLY A 384 -23.80 19.22 20.76
N ASN A 385 -24.94 19.58 20.13
CA ASN A 385 -26.19 18.83 20.22
C ASN A 385 -26.46 18.00 18.96
N PRO A 386 -26.24 16.67 18.96
CA PRO A 386 -26.53 15.80 17.81
C PRO A 386 -28.01 15.79 17.40
N ALA A 387 -28.93 16.19 18.28
CA ALA A 387 -30.36 16.21 17.98
C ALA A 387 -30.74 17.22 16.88
N MET A 388 -29.89 18.22 16.59
CA MET A 388 -30.11 19.16 15.49
C MET A 388 -30.17 18.47 14.12
N ILE A 389 -29.55 17.29 13.99
CA ILE A 389 -29.64 16.47 12.77
C ILE A 389 -31.09 16.03 12.52
N ARG A 390 -31.89 15.80 13.58
CA ARG A 390 -33.32 15.47 13.43
C ARG A 390 -34.12 16.62 12.87
N GLU A 391 -33.80 17.84 13.27
CA GLU A 391 -34.49 19.05 12.82
C GLU A 391 -34.27 19.27 11.32
N HIS A 392 -33.03 19.03 10.86
CA HIS A 392 -32.70 19.03 9.43
C HIS A 392 -33.34 17.86 8.66
N ALA A 393 -33.37 16.65 9.24
CA ALA A 393 -33.99 15.48 8.61
C ALA A 393 -35.51 15.64 8.43
N LYS A 394 -36.18 16.35 9.36
CA LYS A 394 -37.63 16.62 9.31
C LYS A 394 -38.03 17.63 8.24
N SER A 395 -37.11 18.49 7.79
CA SER A 395 -37.39 19.49 6.75
C SER A 395 -37.31 18.93 5.32
N ASP A 396 -36.86 17.68 5.13
CA ASP A 396 -36.90 16.98 3.83
C ASP A 396 -38.04 15.93 3.81
N PRO A 397 -39.22 16.26 3.23
CA PRO A 397 -40.40 15.40 3.28
C PRO A 397 -40.28 14.09 2.48
N ASN A 398 -39.23 13.90 1.67
CA ASN A 398 -39.02 12.68 0.87
C ASN A 398 -38.27 11.56 1.64
N GLN A 399 -38.05 11.74 2.94
CA GLN A 399 -37.10 10.94 3.71
C GLN A 399 -37.69 10.32 5.00
N LYS A 400 -38.91 9.75 4.96
CA LYS A 400 -39.51 9.07 6.13
C LYS A 400 -38.65 7.93 6.70
N ASP A 401 -38.02 7.12 5.85
CA ASP A 401 -37.13 6.01 6.27
C ASP A 401 -35.81 6.52 6.88
N PHE A 402 -35.39 7.72 6.47
CA PHE A 402 -34.22 8.38 7.01
C PHE A 402 -34.46 8.85 8.45
N ALA A 403 -35.64 9.37 8.77
CA ALA A 403 -35.98 9.82 10.14
C ALA A 403 -35.83 8.69 11.18
N ASN A 404 -36.27 7.47 10.85
CA ASN A 404 -36.10 6.29 11.70
C ASN A 404 -34.62 5.89 11.84
N THR A 405 -33.85 6.02 10.75
CA THR A 405 -32.40 5.78 10.74
C THR A 405 -31.67 6.78 11.65
N VAL A 406 -32.03 8.07 11.54
CA VAL A 406 -31.51 9.15 12.40
C VAL A 406 -31.78 8.83 13.87
N GLU A 407 -33.00 8.44 14.22
CA GLU A 407 -33.38 8.15 15.60
C GLU A 407 -32.59 6.98 16.19
N LYS A 408 -32.48 5.87 15.44
CA LYS A 408 -31.69 4.71 15.85
C LYS A 408 -30.21 5.05 16.05
N THR A 409 -29.61 5.78 15.10
CA THR A 409 -28.20 6.14 15.18
C THR A 409 -27.93 7.10 16.33
N LEU A 410 -28.79 8.09 16.58
CA LEU A 410 -28.63 9.00 17.71
C LEU A 410 -28.76 8.29 19.07
N LEU A 411 -29.63 7.27 19.16
CA LEU A 411 -29.70 6.40 20.35
C LEU A 411 -28.40 5.61 20.57
N GLU A 412 -27.78 5.11 19.50
CA GLU A 412 -26.49 4.40 19.58
C GLU A 412 -25.33 5.34 19.97
N VAL A 413 -25.30 6.54 19.39
CA VAL A 413 -24.29 7.58 19.68
C VAL A 413 -24.39 8.05 21.12
N ASN A 414 -25.60 8.33 21.63
CA ASN A 414 -25.80 8.71 23.03
C ASN A 414 -25.35 7.62 24.04
N LYS A 415 -25.41 6.34 23.65
CA LYS A 415 -24.89 5.23 24.46
C LYS A 415 -23.36 5.15 24.42
N ARG A 416 -22.72 5.61 23.34
CA ARG A 416 -21.27 5.53 23.13
C ARG A 416 -20.64 6.91 23.26
N LYS A 417 -20.15 7.26 24.45
CA LYS A 417 -19.35 8.48 24.69
C LYS A 417 -17.94 8.46 24.05
N ARG A 418 -17.75 7.78 22.92
CA ARG A 418 -16.42 7.64 22.26
C ARG A 418 -16.53 7.89 20.77
N CYS A 419 -15.54 8.61 20.24
CA CYS A 419 -15.32 8.75 18.80
C CYS A 419 -14.86 7.42 18.21
N PHE A 420 -15.81 6.68 17.62
CA PHE A 420 -15.68 5.40 16.91
C PHE A 420 -15.06 4.22 17.68
#